data_AF-M9RGI8-F1
#
_entry.id   AF-M9RGI8-F1
#
_cell.length_a   1.000
_cell.length_b   1.000
_cell.length_c   1.000
_cell.angle_alpha   90.00
_cell.angle_beta   90.00
_cell.angle_gamma   90.00
#
_symmetry.space_group_name_H-M   'P 1'
#
loop_
_entity.id
_entity.type
_entity.pdbx_description
1 polymer ?
#
loop_
_entity_poly.entity_id
_entity_poly.type
_entity_poly.pdbx_seq_one_letter_code
_entity_poly.pdbx_strand_id
1 'polypeptide(L)'
;MTPNTAARIVGLTGWGLMIFGVPFVSIAFAGYDSFAHASIDFLDFSRTHTETLTRDARLFGAVFAGLITGFGALYAFGIAPLLKVRNIEANRIARRAGIIAAIVWFVVDSTGSVASGVWSNAMFNVIYLLLLVVPLAMVEFER
;
A
#
# COMPACT_ATOMS: atom_id res chain seq x y z
N MET A 1 -18.57 -9.54 9.27
CA MET A 1 -18.39 -8.07 9.13
C MET A 1 -19.29 -7.57 8.01
N THR A 2 -19.95 -6.42 8.14
CA THR A 2 -20.84 -5.90 7.08
C THR A 2 -20.04 -5.40 5.87
N PRO A 3 -20.62 -5.41 4.65
CA PRO A 3 -19.94 -4.88 3.46
C PRO A 3 -19.56 -3.41 3.57
N ASN A 4 -20.38 -2.59 4.22
CA ASN A 4 -20.09 -1.17 4.45
C ASN A 4 -18.88 -0.96 5.37
N THR A 5 -18.78 -1.73 6.45
CA THR A 5 -17.62 -1.65 7.36
C THR A 5 -16.35 -2.12 6.67
N ALA A 6 -16.40 -3.25 5.97
CA ALA A 6 -15.25 -3.77 5.21
C ALA A 6 -14.79 -2.76 4.15
N ALA A 7 -15.72 -2.21 3.36
CA ALA A 7 -15.43 -1.18 2.36
C ALA A 7 -14.83 0.08 2.97
N ARG A 8 -15.30 0.51 4.14
CA ARG A 8 -14.75 1.70 4.81
C ARG A 8 -13.31 1.49 5.25
N ILE A 9 -13.00 0.35 5.87
CA ILE A 9 -11.64 0.04 6.31
C ILE A 9 -10.71 -0.05 5.10
N VAL A 10 -11.04 -0.90 4.13
CA VAL A 10 -10.24 -1.10 2.91
C VAL A 10 -10.07 0.21 2.13
N GLY A 11 -11.13 0.99 2.00
CA GLY A 11 -11.10 2.27 1.29
C GLY A 11 -10.22 3.30 2.00
N LEU A 12 -10.32 3.41 3.33
CA LEU A 12 -9.45 4.28 4.12
C LEU A 12 -7.98 3.85 4.06
N THR A 13 -7.71 2.54 4.07
CA THR A 13 -6.35 2.02 3.87
C THR A 13 -5.83 2.37 2.48
N GLY A 14 -6.65 2.22 1.42
CA GLY A 14 -6.31 2.64 0.06
C GLY A 14 -5.99 4.15 -0.03
N TRP A 15 -6.81 4.98 0.59
CA TRP A 15 -6.53 6.42 0.71
C TRP A 15 -5.24 6.71 1.47
N GLY A 16 -4.97 6.01 2.57
CA GLY A 16 -3.73 6.14 3.33
C GLY A 16 -2.50 5.85 2.47
N LEU A 17 -2.54 4.78 1.67
CA LEU A 17 -1.48 4.43 0.73
C LEU A 17 -1.27 5.52 -0.34
N MET A 18 -2.34 6.12 -0.86
CA MET A 18 -2.23 7.22 -1.81
C MET A 18 -1.65 8.49 -1.19
N ILE A 19 -2.13 8.86 0.00
CA ILE A 19 -1.64 10.05 0.73
C ILE A 19 -0.16 9.89 1.09
N PHE A 20 0.29 8.66 1.37
CA PHE A 20 1.69 8.36 1.58
C PHE A 20 2.50 8.36 0.26
N GLY A 21 1.97 7.72 -0.78
CA GLY A 21 2.64 7.52 -2.06
C GLY A 21 2.80 8.78 -2.92
N VAL A 22 1.78 9.63 -3.00
CA VAL A 22 1.78 10.81 -3.86
C VAL A 22 2.92 11.77 -3.51
N PRO A 23 3.11 12.17 -2.24
CA PRO A 23 4.22 13.06 -1.88
C PRO A 23 5.58 12.38 -2.05
N PHE A 24 5.64 11.04 -1.97
CA PHE A 24 6.89 10.28 -2.13
C PHE A 24 7.52 10.46 -3.52
N VAL A 25 6.75 10.86 -4.55
CA VAL A 25 7.29 11.18 -5.88
C VAL A 25 8.31 12.33 -5.86
N SER A 26 8.34 13.13 -4.79
CA SER A 26 9.30 14.24 -4.64
C SER A 26 10.76 13.76 -4.72
N ILE A 27 11.03 12.49 -4.41
CA ILE A 27 12.35 11.85 -4.54
C ILE A 27 12.91 11.89 -5.97
N ALA A 28 12.05 12.03 -6.97
CA ALA A 28 12.46 12.13 -8.36
C ALA A 28 13.16 13.48 -8.67
N PHE A 29 12.94 14.50 -7.85
CA PHE A 29 13.36 15.87 -8.10
C PHE A 29 14.49 16.27 -7.15
N ALA A 30 15.71 16.40 -7.69
CA ALA A 30 16.87 16.79 -6.90
C ALA A 30 16.61 18.10 -6.14
N GLY A 31 16.83 18.06 -4.82
CA GLY A 31 16.58 19.18 -3.91
C GLY A 31 15.19 19.18 -3.26
N TYR A 32 14.30 18.26 -3.63
CA TYR A 32 12.97 18.08 -3.02
C TYR A 32 12.81 16.71 -2.34
N ASP A 33 13.93 16.11 -1.96
CA ASP A 33 13.99 14.73 -1.46
C ASP A 33 13.64 14.60 0.04
N SER A 34 13.45 15.73 0.75
CA SER A 34 13.31 15.74 2.21
C SER A 34 12.16 14.88 2.74
N PHE A 35 11.02 14.87 2.04
CA PHE A 35 9.89 14.01 2.43
C PHE A 35 10.24 12.52 2.29
N ALA A 36 10.94 12.16 1.20
CA ALA A 36 11.35 10.79 0.96
C ALA A 36 12.40 10.32 1.97
N HIS A 37 13.42 11.15 2.26
CA HIS A 37 14.39 10.87 3.32
C HIS A 37 13.72 10.68 4.68
N ALA A 38 12.84 11.60 5.09
CA ALA A 38 12.11 11.47 6.35
C ALA A 38 11.24 10.20 6.41
N SER A 39 10.64 9.82 5.29
CA SER A 39 9.82 8.61 5.18
C SER A 39 10.68 7.33 5.27
N ILE A 40 11.83 7.31 4.59
CA ILE A 40 12.77 6.18 4.65
C ILE A 40 13.37 6.06 6.06
N ASP A 41 13.81 7.15 6.67
CA ASP A 41 14.31 7.19 8.05
C ASP A 41 13.27 6.59 9.02
N PHE A 42 11.99 6.95 8.85
CA PHE A 42 10.90 6.41 9.63
C PHE A 42 10.69 4.90 9.41
N LEU A 43 10.75 4.44 8.15
CA LEU A 43 10.52 3.04 7.80
C LEU A 43 11.69 2.12 8.14
N ASP A 44 12.93 2.61 8.11
CA ASP A 44 14.16 1.83 8.33
C ASP A 44 14.61 1.81 9.80
N PHE A 45 13.97 2.59 10.68
CA PHE A 45 14.39 2.78 12.08
C PHE A 45 15.87 3.18 12.24
N SER A 46 16.47 3.72 11.18
CA SER A 46 17.89 4.03 11.12
C SER A 46 18.15 5.50 11.37
N ARG A 47 19.43 5.88 11.37
CA ARG A 47 19.85 7.28 11.52
C ARG A 47 19.61 8.01 10.21
N THR A 48 19.36 9.31 10.31
CA THR A 48 19.10 10.20 9.18
C THR A 48 20.05 9.96 8.01
N HIS A 49 19.50 9.52 6.88
CA HIS A 49 20.25 9.36 5.65
C HIS A 49 20.67 10.74 5.13
N THR A 50 21.96 10.93 4.88
CA THR A 50 22.53 12.22 4.42
C THR A 50 23.22 12.10 3.08
N GLU A 51 23.35 10.89 2.55
CA GLU A 51 23.92 10.65 1.24
C GLU A 51 23.01 11.17 0.12
N THR A 52 23.65 11.59 -0.96
CA THR A 52 22.95 12.01 -2.17
C THR A 52 22.40 10.79 -2.90
N LEU A 53 21.10 10.80 -3.19
CA LEU A 53 20.45 9.75 -3.97
C LEU A 53 21.01 9.67 -5.40
N THR A 54 21.40 8.46 -5.81
CA THR A 54 21.82 8.17 -7.18
C THR A 54 20.66 8.32 -8.16
N ARG A 55 20.96 8.47 -9.46
CA ARG A 55 19.93 8.51 -10.51
C ARG A 55 19.01 7.29 -10.46
N ASP A 56 19.57 6.11 -10.23
CA ASP A 56 18.81 4.86 -10.23
C ASP A 56 17.90 4.77 -9.00
N ALA A 57 18.39 5.17 -7.82
CA ALA A 57 17.56 5.27 -6.61
C ALA A 57 16.36 6.22 -6.80
N ARG A 58 16.58 7.36 -7.47
CA ARG A 58 15.49 8.31 -7.80
C ARG A 58 14.48 7.72 -8.76
N LEU A 59 14.94 7.01 -9.79
CA LEU A 59 14.06 6.32 -10.75
C LEU A 59 13.20 5.27 -10.04
N PHE A 60 13.82 4.40 -9.24
CA PHE A 60 13.09 3.37 -8.49
C PHE A 60 12.15 3.97 -7.45
N GLY A 61 12.53 5.06 -6.78
CA GLY A 61 11.66 5.79 -5.88
C GLY A 61 10.43 6.40 -6.57
N ALA A 62 10.59 6.95 -7.78
CA ALA A 62 9.48 7.46 -8.59
C ALA A 62 8.53 6.34 -9.03
N VAL A 63 9.09 5.20 -9.47
CA VAL A 63 8.31 4.00 -9.82
C VAL A 63 7.54 3.47 -8.61
N PHE A 64 8.20 3.39 -7.45
CA PHE A 64 7.56 2.99 -6.19
C PHE A 64 6.39 3.92 -5.83
N ALA A 65 6.60 5.24 -5.86
CA ALA A 65 5.57 6.23 -5.56
C ALA A 65 4.34 6.07 -6.48
N GLY A 66 4.56 5.86 -7.78
CA GLY A 66 3.49 5.61 -8.74
C GLY A 66 2.76 4.29 -8.46
N LEU A 67 3.48 3.20 -8.23
CA LEU A 67 2.90 1.87 -7.98
C LEU A 67 2.11 1.83 -6.67
N ILE A 68 2.62 2.39 -5.57
CA ILE A 68 1.91 2.38 -4.28
C ILE A 68 0.67 3.29 -4.31
N THR A 69 0.75 4.41 -5.02
CA THR A 69 -0.42 5.28 -5.24
C THR A 69 -1.48 4.57 -6.09
N GLY A 70 -1.07 3.92 -7.19
CA GLY A 70 -1.97 3.13 -8.02
C GLY A 70 -2.60 1.97 -7.27
N PHE A 71 -1.83 1.28 -6.42
CA PHE A 71 -2.33 0.22 -5.55
C PHE A 71 -3.34 0.73 -4.53
N GLY A 72 -3.06 1.87 -3.88
CA GLY A 72 -4.02 2.55 -3.01
C GLY A 72 -5.31 2.93 -3.74
N ALA A 73 -5.21 3.46 -4.96
CA ALA A 73 -6.34 3.81 -5.80
C ALA A 73 -7.18 2.59 -6.19
N LEU A 74 -6.55 1.45 -6.49
CA LEU A 74 -7.25 0.19 -6.75
C LEU A 74 -8.15 -0.20 -5.57
N TYR A 75 -7.69 -0.08 -4.33
CA TYR A 75 -8.52 -0.38 -3.16
C TYR A 75 -9.58 0.68 -2.90
N ALA A 76 -9.22 1.96 -2.97
CA ALA A 76 -10.11 3.07 -2.65
C ALA A 76 -11.27 3.21 -3.66
N PHE A 77 -10.99 3.03 -4.96
CA PHE A 77 -11.94 3.28 -6.04
C PHE A 77 -12.40 2.02 -6.78
N GLY A 78 -11.66 0.92 -6.67
CA GLY A 78 -12.05 -0.36 -7.26
C GLY A 78 -12.69 -1.27 -6.21
N ILE A 79 -11.87 -1.82 -5.31
CA ILE A 79 -12.29 -2.89 -4.40
C ILE A 79 -13.36 -2.40 -3.41
N ALA A 80 -13.13 -1.30 -2.69
CA ALA A 80 -14.05 -0.85 -1.64
C ALA A 80 -15.46 -0.50 -2.17
N PRO A 81 -15.63 0.23 -3.29
CA PRO A 81 -16.95 0.45 -3.88
C PRO A 81 -17.62 -0.85 -4.32
N LEU A 82 -16.87 -1.76 -4.95
CA LEU A 82 -17.40 -3.03 -5.44
C LEU A 82 -17.97 -3.90 -4.33
N LEU A 83 -17.42 -3.87 -3.11
CA LEU A 83 -17.98 -4.61 -1.97
C LEU A 83 -19.42 -4.21 -1.61
N LYS A 84 -19.84 -3.00 -1.96
CA LYS A 84 -21.15 -2.43 -1.60
C LYS A 84 -22.21 -2.58 -2.68
N VAL A 85 -21.84 -3.09 -3.85
CA VAL A 85 -22.77 -3.23 -4.98
C VAL A 85 -23.76 -4.37 -4.68
N ARG A 86 -25.01 -4.21 -5.13
CA ARG A 86 -26.04 -5.27 -5.05
C ARG A 86 -25.81 -6.35 -6.11
N ASN A 87 -24.62 -6.94 -6.11
CA ASN A 87 -24.24 -8.04 -6.99
C ASN A 87 -23.26 -8.97 -6.25
N ILE A 88 -23.76 -10.15 -5.84
CA ILE A 88 -23.00 -11.11 -5.04
C ILE A 88 -21.76 -11.65 -5.76
N GLU A 89 -21.79 -11.75 -7.09
CA GLU A 89 -20.67 -12.25 -7.87
C GLU A 89 -19.56 -11.20 -7.93
N ALA A 90 -19.90 -9.95 -8.23
CA ALA A 90 -18.96 -8.83 -8.20
C ALA A 90 -18.31 -8.67 -6.81
N ASN A 91 -19.11 -8.78 -5.75
CA ASN A 91 -18.64 -8.75 -4.37
C ASN A 91 -17.59 -9.84 -4.08
N ARG A 92 -17.86 -11.08 -4.52
CA ARG A 92 -16.93 -12.21 -4.34
C ARG A 92 -15.65 -12.05 -5.16
N ILE A 93 -15.76 -11.54 -6.38
CA ILE A 93 -14.59 -11.25 -7.24
C ILE A 93 -13.74 -10.17 -6.59
N ALA A 94 -14.33 -9.04 -6.17
CA ALA A 94 -13.62 -7.95 -5.49
C ALA A 94 -12.91 -8.43 -4.22
N ARG A 95 -13.59 -9.25 -3.39
CA ARG A 95 -12.98 -9.87 -2.21
C ARG A 95 -11.74 -10.69 -2.56
N ARG A 96 -11.86 -11.61 -3.53
CA ARG A 96 -10.76 -12.50 -3.93
C ARG A 96 -9.61 -11.73 -4.54
N ALA A 97 -9.91 -10.82 -5.48
CA ALA A 97 -8.91 -9.99 -6.15
C ALA A 97 -8.16 -9.11 -5.13
N GLY A 98 -8.88 -8.45 -4.21
CA GLY A 98 -8.28 -7.64 -3.17
C GLY A 98 -7.40 -8.43 -2.21
N ILE A 99 -7.77 -9.65 -1.82
CA ILE A 99 -6.92 -10.49 -0.97
C ILE A 99 -5.66 -10.94 -1.71
N ILE A 100 -5.81 -11.43 -2.95
CA ILE A 100 -4.67 -11.89 -3.77
C ILE A 100 -3.69 -10.75 -4.01
N ALA A 101 -4.19 -9.57 -4.38
CA ALA A 101 -3.37 -8.39 -4.62
C ALA A 101 -2.56 -7.98 -3.36
N ALA A 102 -3.20 -7.98 -2.18
CA ALA A 102 -2.54 -7.67 -0.91
C ALA A 102 -1.44 -8.69 -0.56
N ILE A 103 -1.72 -9.99 -0.71
CA ILE A 103 -0.76 -11.04 -0.39
C ILE A 103 0.43 -11.00 -1.35
N VAL A 104 0.19 -10.85 -2.66
CA VAL A 104 1.26 -10.79 -3.67
C VAL A 104 2.15 -9.57 -3.43
N TRP A 105 1.55 -8.39 -3.21
CA TRP A 105 2.29 -7.18 -2.86
C TRP A 105 3.13 -7.39 -1.60
N PHE A 106 2.52 -7.89 -0.52
CA PHE A 106 3.21 -8.12 0.75
C PHE A 106 4.41 -9.06 0.59
N VAL A 107 4.25 -10.17 -0.12
CA VAL A 107 5.34 -11.16 -0.31
C VAL A 107 6.48 -10.54 -1.10
N VAL A 108 6.19 -9.90 -2.23
CA VAL A 108 7.23 -9.34 -3.10
C VAL A 108 7.95 -8.18 -2.42
N ASP A 109 7.20 -7.22 -1.87
CA ASP A 109 7.74 -6.00 -1.26
C ASP A 109 8.51 -6.30 0.04
N SER A 110 7.97 -7.17 0.90
CA SER A 110 8.64 -7.54 2.16
C SER A 110 9.89 -8.38 1.92
N THR A 111 9.88 -9.27 0.92
CA THR A 111 11.08 -10.03 0.55
C THR A 111 12.16 -9.09 0.03
N GLY A 112 11.79 -8.14 -0.84
CA GLY A 112 12.70 -7.11 -1.33
C GLY A 112 13.28 -6.27 -0.20
N SER A 113 12.44 -5.85 0.75
CA SER A 113 12.84 -5.04 1.92
C SER A 113 13.84 -5.77 2.82
N VAL A 114 13.60 -7.04 3.12
CA VAL A 114 14.53 -7.86 3.91
C VAL A 114 15.83 -8.09 3.15
N ALA A 115 15.77 -8.38 1.85
CA ALA A 115 16.95 -8.59 1.01
C ALA A 115 17.80 -7.32 0.86
N SER A 116 17.20 -6.14 0.91
CA SER A 116 17.89 -4.85 0.88
C SER A 116 18.37 -4.37 2.26
N GLY A 117 18.15 -5.14 3.32
CA GLY A 117 18.58 -4.83 4.69
C GLY A 117 17.59 -4.00 5.53
N VAL A 118 16.43 -3.62 4.96
CA VAL A 118 15.40 -2.76 5.57
C VAL A 118 14.25 -3.63 6.09
N TRP A 119 14.54 -4.51 7.05
CA TRP A 119 13.56 -5.49 7.55
C TRP A 119 12.38 -4.85 8.30
N SER A 120 12.57 -3.65 8.85
CA SER A 120 11.52 -2.89 9.55
C SER A 120 10.37 -2.50 8.62
N ASN A 121 10.63 -2.26 7.33
CA ASN A 121 9.55 -2.02 6.36
C ASN A 121 8.62 -3.24 6.23
N ALA A 122 9.16 -4.47 6.29
CA ALA A 122 8.34 -5.68 6.28
C ALA A 122 7.39 -5.75 7.50
N MET A 123 7.78 -5.19 8.66
CA MET A 123 6.87 -5.09 9.81
C MET A 123 5.69 -4.15 9.53
N PHE A 124 5.95 -2.97 8.94
CA PHE A 124 4.89 -2.06 8.54
C PHE A 124 3.97 -2.69 7.50
N ASN A 125 4.52 -3.44 6.56
CA ASN A 125 3.74 -4.18 5.56
C ASN A 125 2.78 -5.20 6.19
N VAL A 126 3.13 -5.83 7.32
CA VAL A 126 2.20 -6.70 8.06
C VAL A 126 0.97 -5.92 8.52
N ILE A 127 1.14 -4.68 9.00
CA ILE A 127 0.02 -3.84 9.43
C ILE A 127 -0.91 -3.54 8.25
N TYR A 128 -0.36 -3.12 7.10
CA TYR A 128 -1.15 -2.86 5.90
C TYR A 128 -1.83 -4.13 5.37
N LEU A 129 -1.12 -5.26 5.38
CA LEU A 129 -1.69 -6.56 4.99
C LEU A 129 -2.90 -6.89 5.85
N LEU A 130 -2.81 -6.75 7.17
CA LEU A 130 -3.94 -7.01 8.08
C LEU A 130 -5.10 -6.06 7.83
N LEU A 131 -4.83 -4.76 7.63
CA LEU A 131 -5.86 -3.76 7.33
C LEU A 131 -6.58 -4.02 6.00
N LEU A 132 -5.95 -4.67 5.03
CA LEU A 132 -6.58 -5.04 3.77
C LEU A 132 -7.24 -6.43 3.82
N VAL A 133 -6.55 -7.45 4.32
CA VAL A 133 -6.98 -8.84 4.24
C VAL A 133 -8.05 -9.16 5.27
N VAL A 134 -7.93 -8.71 6.51
CA VAL A 134 -8.90 -9.03 7.58
C VAL A 134 -10.32 -8.57 7.22
N PRO A 135 -10.59 -7.31 6.83
CA PRO A 135 -11.94 -6.90 6.46
C PRO A 135 -12.46 -7.66 5.24
N LEU A 136 -11.61 -7.95 4.25
CA LEU A 136 -12.00 -8.72 3.07
C LEU A 136 -12.29 -10.20 3.40
N ALA A 137 -11.55 -10.81 4.33
CA ALA A 137 -11.78 -12.20 4.74
C ALA A 137 -13.03 -12.34 5.62
N MET A 138 -13.30 -11.35 6.46
CA MET A 138 -14.43 -11.35 7.41
C MET A 138 -15.72 -10.76 6.84
N VAL A 139 -15.71 -10.19 5.63
CA VAL A 139 -16.92 -9.63 5.02
C VAL A 139 -17.92 -10.74 4.68
N GLU A 140 -19.14 -10.55 5.14
CA GLU A 140 -20.26 -11.42 4.84
C GLU A 140 -21.22 -10.67 3.93
N PHE A 141 -21.53 -11.27 2.79
CA PHE A 141 -22.50 -10.73 1.85
C PHE A 141 -23.82 -11.45 2.09
N GLU A 142 -24.86 -10.68 2.41
CA GLU A 142 -26.22 -11.19 2.49
C GLU A 142 -26.59 -11.82 1.12
N ARG A 143 -27.22 -13.00 1.18
CA ARG A 143 -27.60 -13.77 -0.01
C ARG A 143 -28.85 -13.20 -0.65
#